data_AF-A0A3P7FL74-F1
#
_entry.id   AF-A0A3P7FL74-F1
#
_cell.length_a   1.000
_cell.length_b   1.000
_cell.length_c   1.000
_cell.angle_alpha   90.00
_cell.angle_beta   90.00
_cell.angle_gamma   90.00
#
_symmetry.space_group_name_H-M   'P 1'
#
loop_
_entity.id
_entity.type
_entity.pdbx_description
1 polymer ?
#
loop_
_entity_poly.entity_id
_entity_poly.type
_entity_poly.pdbx_seq_one_letter_code
_entity_poly.pdbx_strand_id
1 'polypeptide(L)'
;MKNDHQNLPVIISCHSFRLGYFLEIIFITCILVSIHASIDACYDTLRVRSAPETCIHSIDCYDSNAECIYSVAESRHICCKPRPNIILPECPAGRQTPTVGKYMPILCSLTNSVDDDMCPQGYECLPSVNIDNGELHICCAI
;
A
#
# COMPACT_ATOMS: atom_id res chain seq x y z
N MET A 1 -6.64 -25.81 12.63
CA MET A 1 -5.45 -26.25 11.88
C MET A 1 -5.02 -25.08 11.00
N LYS A 2 -3.75 -24.71 11.08
CA LYS A 2 -3.12 -23.51 10.55
C LYS A 2 -3.03 -23.62 9.02
N ASN A 3 -3.77 -22.81 8.27
CA ASN A 3 -3.55 -22.68 6.83
C ASN A 3 -2.50 -21.59 6.63
N ASP A 4 -1.25 -22.04 6.48
CA ASP A 4 -0.13 -21.23 6.04
C ASP A 4 -0.42 -20.66 4.64
N HIS A 5 -0.16 -19.36 4.51
CA HIS A 5 -0.12 -18.60 3.27
C HIS A 5 0.68 -19.34 2.19
N GLN A 6 -0.01 -20.07 1.32
CA GLN A 6 0.57 -20.48 0.04
C GLN A 6 0.50 -19.28 -0.91
N ASN A 7 1.52 -18.43 -0.80
CA ASN A 7 1.95 -17.56 -1.89
C ASN A 7 2.07 -18.43 -3.15
N LEU A 8 1.12 -18.31 -4.07
CA LEU A 8 1.17 -19.00 -5.34
C LEU A 8 2.23 -18.30 -6.19
N PRO A 9 3.40 -18.90 -6.46
CA PRO A 9 4.38 -18.27 -7.34
C PRO A 9 3.80 -18.26 -8.75
N VAL A 10 3.68 -17.07 -9.34
CA VAL A 10 3.44 -16.93 -10.78
C VAL A 10 4.63 -17.56 -11.49
N ILE A 11 4.45 -18.80 -11.95
CA ILE A 11 5.45 -19.54 -12.72
C ILE A 11 5.54 -18.87 -14.09
N ILE A 12 6.40 -17.85 -14.22
CA ILE A 12 6.81 -17.35 -15.53
C ILE A 12 7.61 -18.50 -16.16
N SER A 13 6.99 -19.20 -17.11
CA SER A 13 7.64 -20.24 -17.91
C SER A 13 8.81 -19.62 -18.68
N CYS A 14 10.01 -19.74 -18.13
CA CYS A 14 11.25 -19.34 -18.80
C CYS A 14 11.46 -20.26 -20.02
N HIS A 15 11.03 -19.79 -21.19
CA HIS A 15 11.36 -20.47 -22.44
C HIS A 15 12.88 -20.44 -22.67
N SER A 16 13.49 -21.61 -22.62
CA SER A 16 14.90 -21.85 -22.88
C SER A 16 15.28 -21.41 -24.30
N PHE A 17 15.78 -20.18 -24.45
CA PHE A 17 16.42 -19.76 -25.70
C PHE A 17 17.80 -20.42 -25.76
N ARG A 18 17.90 -21.50 -26.55
CA ARG A 18 19.16 -22.20 -26.82
C ARG A 18 20.08 -21.33 -27.69
N LEU A 19 20.78 -20.37 -27.09
CA LEU A 19 22.00 -19.82 -27.67
C LEU A 19 23.14 -20.12 -26.70
N GLY A 20 23.92 -21.15 -27.06
CA GLY A 20 25.04 -21.60 -26.26
C GLY A 20 26.03 -20.47 -26.04
N TYR A 21 26.22 -20.08 -24.78
CA TYR A 21 27.50 -19.67 -24.17
C TYR A 21 27.33 -19.03 -22.76
N PHE A 22 26.20 -19.15 -22.06
CA PHE A 22 26.03 -18.50 -20.75
C PHE A 22 25.21 -19.30 -19.74
N LEU A 23 25.51 -20.59 -19.57
CA LEU A 23 24.79 -21.44 -18.61
C LEU A 23 24.94 -20.95 -17.15
N GLU A 24 26.05 -20.31 -16.80
CA GLU A 24 26.31 -19.85 -15.43
C GLU A 24 25.66 -18.50 -15.09
N ILE A 25 25.46 -17.61 -16.06
CA ILE A 25 24.91 -16.27 -15.79
C ILE A 25 23.38 -16.33 -15.58
N ILE A 26 22.69 -17.29 -16.20
CA ILE A 26 21.22 -17.40 -16.15
C ILE A 26 20.71 -17.81 -14.75
N PHE A 27 21.49 -18.60 -14.00
CA PHE A 27 21.08 -19.01 -12.65
C PHE A 27 21.08 -17.83 -11.67
N ILE A 28 22.05 -16.92 -11.78
CA ILE A 28 22.19 -15.80 -10.84
C ILE A 28 21.10 -14.75 -11.08
N THR A 29 20.74 -14.47 -12.35
CA THR A 29 19.65 -13.53 -12.65
C THR A 29 18.27 -14.04 -12.23
N CYS A 30 18.02 -15.35 -12.26
CA CYS A 30 16.74 -15.89 -11.77
C CYS A 30 16.60 -15.82 -10.24
N ILE A 31 17.68 -16.04 -9.49
CA ILE A 31 17.65 -15.98 -8.02
C ILE A 31 17.48 -14.53 -7.54
N LEU A 32 18.09 -13.55 -8.23
CA LEU A 32 18.03 -12.13 -7.82
C LEU A 32 16.68 -11.45 -8.09
N VAL A 33 15.87 -11.93 -9.05
CA VAL A 33 14.54 -11.34 -9.33
C VAL A 33 13.43 -11.91 -8.42
N SER A 34 13.77 -12.91 -7.59
CA SER A 34 12.85 -13.42 -6.55
C SER A 34 12.77 -12.53 -5.31
N ILE A 35 13.27 -11.29 -5.37
CA ILE A 35 12.96 -10.28 -4.36
C ILE A 35 11.56 -9.77 -4.69
N HIS A 36 10.58 -10.54 -4.23
CA HIS A 36 9.16 -10.25 -4.27
C HIS A 36 8.97 -8.84 -3.70
N ALA A 37 8.83 -7.84 -4.56
CA ALA A 37 8.09 -6.65 -4.23
C ALA A 37 6.64 -7.12 -4.06
N SER A 38 6.32 -7.72 -2.91
CA SER A 38 4.94 -7.91 -2.51
C SER A 38 4.38 -6.50 -2.37
N ILE A 39 3.66 -6.06 -3.38
CA ILE A 39 2.85 -4.84 -3.32
C ILE A 39 1.98 -4.99 -2.07
N ASP A 40 2.06 -4.03 -1.15
CA ASP A 40 1.23 -4.07 0.06
C ASP A 40 -0.24 -4.17 -0.39
N ALA A 41 -0.95 -5.18 0.09
CA ALA A 41 -2.32 -5.42 -0.32
C ALA A 41 -3.25 -4.26 0.06
N CYS A 42 -2.85 -3.45 1.05
CA CYS A 42 -3.53 -2.25 1.51
C CYS A 42 -2.98 -0.95 0.91
N TYR A 43 -2.10 -1.03 -0.10
CA TYR A 43 -1.49 0.05 -0.90
C TYR A 43 -0.56 1.03 -0.18
N ASP A 44 -0.69 1.19 1.13
CA ASP A 44 0.09 2.15 1.91
C ASP A 44 0.71 1.52 3.16
N THR A 45 1.72 2.21 3.71
CA THR A 45 2.44 1.77 4.91
C THR A 45 1.69 2.03 6.21
N LEU A 46 0.61 2.83 6.17
CA LEU A 46 -0.20 3.20 7.34
C LEU A 46 -1.26 2.15 7.66
N ARG A 47 -1.59 1.29 6.69
CA ARG A 47 -2.57 0.22 6.80
C ARG A 47 -1.93 -1.16 6.89
N VAL A 48 -2.73 -2.10 7.38
CA VAL A 48 -2.41 -3.52 7.41
C VAL A 48 -3.67 -4.33 7.21
N ARG A 49 -3.50 -5.53 6.66
CA ARG A 49 -4.61 -6.48 6.48
C ARG A 49 -5.30 -6.80 7.81
N SER A 50 -6.63 -6.82 7.76
CA SER A 50 -7.51 -7.30 8.82
C SER A 50 -8.32 -8.50 8.34
N ALA A 51 -8.93 -9.22 9.27
CA ALA A 51 -9.89 -10.30 8.98
C ALA A 51 -11.31 -9.76 8.76
N PRO A 52 -12.18 -10.46 8.02
CA PRO A 52 -11.94 -11.71 7.29
C PRO A 52 -11.08 -11.51 6.01
N GLU A 53 -10.74 -12.61 5.34
CA GLU A 53 -9.91 -12.57 4.13
C GLU A 53 -10.54 -11.79 2.97
N THR A 54 -11.87 -11.81 2.88
CA THR A 54 -12.66 -11.12 1.87
C THR A 54 -13.86 -10.42 2.48
N CYS A 55 -14.25 -9.30 1.91
CA CYS A 55 -15.41 -8.52 2.33
C CYS A 55 -16.20 -8.04 1.12
N ILE A 56 -17.43 -7.57 1.33
CA ILE A 56 -18.22 -6.83 0.34
C ILE A 56 -18.46 -5.41 0.85
N HIS A 57 -18.64 -5.27 2.16
CA HIS A 57 -18.85 -4.02 2.87
C HIS A 57 -17.90 -3.90 4.06
N SER A 58 -17.59 -2.68 4.49
CA SER A 58 -16.71 -2.45 5.66
C SER A 58 -17.28 -3.04 6.95
N ILE A 59 -18.60 -3.22 7.05
CA ILE A 59 -19.25 -3.87 8.19
C ILE A 59 -18.97 -5.38 8.27
N ASP A 60 -18.53 -6.00 7.17
CA ASP A 60 -18.15 -7.41 7.15
C ASP A 60 -16.78 -7.64 7.82
N CYS A 61 -16.00 -6.57 8.00
CA CYS A 61 -14.73 -6.62 8.68
C CYS A 61 -14.90 -6.83 10.18
N TYR A 62 -14.09 -7.73 10.75
CA TYR A 62 -14.17 -8.04 12.19
C TYR A 62 -13.71 -6.87 13.07
N ASP A 63 -12.89 -5.97 12.50
CA ASP A 63 -12.41 -4.78 13.17
C ASP A 63 -13.25 -3.58 12.77
N SER A 64 -13.83 -2.87 13.75
CA SER A 64 -14.64 -1.67 13.53
C SER A 64 -13.88 -0.48 12.91
N ASN A 65 -12.54 -0.55 12.91
CA ASN A 65 -11.67 0.41 12.26
C ASN A 65 -11.15 -0.06 10.90
N ALA A 66 -11.53 -1.26 10.47
CA ALA A 66 -11.20 -1.74 9.13
C ALA A 66 -12.19 -1.21 8.09
N GLU A 67 -11.69 -1.10 6.87
CA GLU A 67 -12.46 -0.77 5.69
C GLU A 67 -12.33 -1.87 4.66
N CYS A 68 -13.42 -2.10 3.93
CA CYS A 68 -13.40 -2.99 2.79
C CYS A 68 -12.91 -2.24 1.56
N ILE A 69 -11.73 -2.60 1.06
CA ILE A 69 -11.14 -2.01 -0.14
C ILE A 69 -10.83 -3.09 -1.17
N TYR A 70 -10.88 -2.74 -2.44
CA TYR A 70 -10.42 -3.64 -3.51
C TYR A 70 -8.89 -3.66 -3.54
N SER A 71 -8.28 -4.83 -3.38
CA SER A 71 -6.84 -5.02 -3.56
C SER A 71 -6.54 -5.53 -4.96
N VAL A 72 -5.77 -4.77 -5.74
CA VAL A 72 -5.31 -5.16 -7.08
C VAL A 72 -4.33 -6.32 -6.97
N ALA A 73 -3.46 -6.32 -5.95
CA ALA A 73 -2.50 -7.39 -5.70
C ALA A 73 -3.18 -8.75 -5.51
N GLU A 74 -4.37 -8.76 -4.91
CA GLU A 74 -5.14 -9.99 -4.66
C GLU A 74 -6.37 -10.16 -5.55
N SER A 75 -6.64 -9.18 -6.43
CA SER A 75 -7.80 -9.11 -7.31
C SER A 75 -9.14 -9.40 -6.60
N ARG A 76 -9.28 -8.91 -5.36
CA ARG A 76 -10.49 -9.09 -4.54
C ARG A 76 -10.60 -8.00 -3.48
N HIS A 77 -11.80 -7.85 -2.93
CA HIS A 77 -12.05 -7.00 -1.78
C HIS A 77 -11.50 -7.63 -0.51
N ILE A 78 -10.73 -6.86 0.26
CA ILE A 78 -10.10 -7.25 1.52
C ILE A 78 -10.34 -6.20 2.59
N CYS A 79 -10.25 -6.61 3.85
CA CYS A 79 -10.32 -5.69 4.98
C CYS A 79 -8.92 -5.12 5.28
N CYS A 80 -8.81 -3.80 5.35
CA CYS A 80 -7.59 -3.09 5.74
C CYS A 80 -7.91 -2.14 6.88
N LYS A 81 -7.04 -2.11 7.90
CA LYS A 81 -7.19 -1.22 9.05
C LYS A 81 -5.92 -0.43 9.30
N PRO A 82 -5.99 0.70 10.02
CA PRO A 82 -4.79 1.39 10.48
C PRO A 82 -3.88 0.44 11.25
N ARG A 83 -2.57 0.56 11.05
CA ARG A 83 -1.61 -0.22 11.82
C ARG A 83 -1.79 0.04 13.32
N PRO A 84 -1.67 -1.00 14.16
CA PRO A 84 -1.77 -0.81 15.60
C PRO A 84 -0.67 0.12 16.08
N ASN A 85 -1.02 1.05 16.98
CA ASN A 85 -0.12 2.03 17.57
C ASN A 85 0.52 3.02 16.58
N ILE A 86 -0.06 3.18 15.39
CA ILE A 86 0.37 4.24 14.47
C ILE A 86 -0.23 5.57 14.91
N ILE A 87 0.58 6.62 14.85
CA ILE A 87 0.08 7.99 14.92
C ILE A 87 -0.16 8.43 13.47
N LEU A 88 -1.42 8.70 13.12
CA LEU A 88 -1.76 9.15 11.78
C LEU A 88 -1.18 10.56 11.55
N PRO A 89 -0.72 10.87 10.33
CA PRO A 89 -0.21 12.20 10.02
C PRO A 89 -1.36 13.21 10.08
N GLU A 90 -1.12 14.32 10.78
CA GLU A 90 -2.08 15.39 11.00
C GLU A 90 -1.59 16.69 10.38
N CYS A 91 -2.55 17.51 9.97
CA CYS A 91 -2.25 18.82 9.42
C CYS A 91 -1.78 19.79 10.50
N PRO A 92 -0.78 20.64 10.19
CA PRO A 92 -0.31 21.64 11.14
C PRO A 92 -1.42 22.61 11.53
N ALA A 93 -1.33 23.13 12.75
CA ALA A 93 -2.29 24.09 13.33
C ALA A 93 -3.75 23.59 13.42
N GLY A 94 -3.98 22.27 13.41
CA GLY A 94 -5.33 21.69 13.53
C GLY A 94 -6.21 21.92 12.30
N ARG A 95 -5.60 22.22 11.15
CA ARG A 95 -6.30 22.33 9.87
C ARG A 95 -6.96 20.99 9.52
N GLN A 96 -8.02 21.06 8.71
CA GLN A 96 -8.73 19.85 8.30
C GLN A 96 -7.87 19.03 7.33
N THR A 97 -7.80 17.72 7.60
CA THR A 97 -7.16 16.74 6.72
C THR A 97 -8.26 16.01 5.95
N PRO A 98 -8.28 16.05 4.60
CA PRO A 98 -9.21 15.26 3.83
C PRO A 98 -8.80 13.80 3.91
N THR A 99 -9.78 12.91 4.13
CA THR A 99 -9.54 11.48 4.24
C THR A 99 -10.17 10.68 3.09
N VAL A 100 -9.45 9.66 2.62
CA VAL A 100 -10.01 8.57 1.81
C VAL A 100 -10.53 7.52 2.77
N GLY A 101 -11.83 7.25 2.67
CA GLY A 101 -12.51 6.43 3.68
C GLY A 101 -12.53 7.13 5.04
N LYS A 102 -12.49 6.32 6.09
CA LYS A 102 -12.77 6.70 7.48
C LYS A 102 -11.60 7.42 8.14
N TYR A 103 -10.37 7.11 7.76
CA TYR A 103 -9.18 7.56 8.50
C TYR A 103 -7.97 7.92 7.66
N MET A 104 -7.91 7.57 6.38
CA MET A 104 -6.64 7.69 5.65
C MET A 104 -6.46 9.10 5.11
N PRO A 105 -5.47 9.87 5.59
CA PRO A 105 -5.18 11.17 5.01
C PRO A 105 -4.68 11.01 3.58
N ILE A 106 -5.06 11.93 2.70
CA ILE A 106 -4.53 11.97 1.33
C ILE A 106 -3.06 12.38 1.40
N LEU A 107 -2.18 11.48 0.96
CA LEU A 107 -0.76 11.74 0.80
C LEU A 107 -0.53 12.56 -0.48
N CYS A 108 0.53 13.37 -0.50
CA CYS A 108 0.91 14.18 -1.64
C CYS A 108 2.42 14.30 -1.77
N SER A 109 2.91 14.77 -2.91
CA SER A 109 4.32 15.16 -3.04
C SER A 109 4.47 16.68 -3.12
N LEU A 110 5.49 17.22 -2.45
CA LEU A 110 5.82 18.65 -2.55
C LEU A 110 6.27 19.07 -3.96
N THR A 111 6.74 18.13 -4.78
CA THR A 111 7.24 18.43 -6.14
C THR A 111 6.13 18.87 -7.09
N ASN A 112 4.85 18.63 -6.74
CA ASN A 112 3.67 19.13 -7.47
C ASN A 112 3.78 18.92 -9.01
N SER A 113 4.42 17.84 -9.44
CA SER A 113 4.44 17.46 -10.85
C SER A 113 3.18 16.66 -11.17
N VAL A 114 2.79 16.62 -12.45
CA VAL A 114 1.60 15.84 -12.88
C VAL A 114 1.80 14.34 -12.67
N ASP A 115 3.06 13.91 -12.55
CA ASP A 115 3.44 12.55 -12.24
C ASP A 115 3.34 12.26 -10.72
N ASP A 116 3.06 13.28 -9.90
CA ASP A 116 3.01 13.20 -8.45
C ASP A 116 1.58 13.32 -7.88
N ASP A 117 1.38 12.76 -6.69
CA ASP A 117 0.14 12.85 -5.94
C ASP A 117 -0.19 14.32 -5.60
N MET A 118 -1.25 14.85 -6.21
CA MET A 118 -1.73 16.22 -6.02
C MET A 118 -2.92 16.30 -5.08
N CYS A 119 -3.00 17.40 -4.33
CA CYS A 119 -4.14 17.67 -3.46
C CYS A 119 -5.38 18.14 -4.23
N PRO A 120 -6.59 17.81 -3.75
CA PRO A 120 -7.82 18.33 -4.30
C PRO A 120 -7.92 19.85 -4.11
N GLN A 121 -8.78 20.49 -4.91
CA GLN A 121 -9.01 21.94 -4.80
C GLN A 121 -9.44 22.34 -3.38
N GLY A 122 -8.85 23.43 -2.88
CA GLY A 122 -9.08 23.92 -1.50
C GLY A 122 -8.13 23.33 -0.46
N TYR A 123 -7.22 22.45 -0.88
CA TYR A 123 -6.20 21.85 -0.04
C TYR A 123 -4.80 22.13 -0.62
N GLU A 124 -3.82 22.28 0.26
CA GLU A 124 -2.40 22.38 -0.08
C GLU A 124 -1.60 21.22 0.51
N CYS A 125 -0.51 20.85 -0.15
CA CYS A 125 0.38 19.78 0.30
C CYS A 125 1.34 20.31 1.35
N LEU A 126 1.25 19.82 2.58
CA LEU A 126 2.09 20.25 3.71
C LEU A 126 2.78 19.07 4.39
N PRO A 127 3.96 19.28 5.00
CA PRO A 127 4.55 18.31 5.91
C PRO A 127 3.60 18.03 7.08
N SER A 128 3.42 16.75 7.40
CA SER A 128 2.64 16.34 8.57
C SER A 128 3.41 16.54 9.88
N VAL A 129 2.67 16.68 10.99
CA VAL A 129 3.27 16.92 12.32
C VAL A 129 3.86 15.65 12.94
N ASN A 130 3.41 14.46 12.53
CA ASN A 130 3.75 13.18 13.17
C ASN A 130 4.80 12.41 12.36
N ILE A 131 6.04 12.45 12.85
CA ILE A 131 7.28 12.08 12.11
C ILE A 131 7.66 10.60 12.26
N ASP A 132 6.94 9.81 13.07
CA ASP A 132 7.35 8.43 13.42
C ASP A 132 7.50 7.50 12.20
N ASN A 133 6.94 7.85 11.03
CA ASN A 133 7.02 7.07 9.78
C ASN A 133 7.85 7.76 8.67
N GLY A 134 8.61 8.80 8.98
CA GLY A 134 9.32 9.62 8.00
C GLY A 134 8.56 10.90 7.59
N GLU A 135 9.17 11.70 6.72
CA GLU A 135 8.58 12.96 6.22
C GLU A 135 7.42 12.67 5.26
N LEU A 136 6.24 12.42 5.84
CA LEU A 136 5.00 12.31 5.10
C LEU A 136 4.42 13.68 4.83
N HIS A 137 4.07 13.93 3.58
CA HIS A 137 3.34 15.12 3.15
C HIS A 137 1.89 14.74 2.90
N ILE A 138 0.98 15.55 3.42
CA ILE A 138 -0.45 15.32 3.36
C ILE A 138 -1.18 16.57 2.89
N CYS A 139 -2.37 16.36 2.35
CA CYS A 139 -3.23 17.46 1.96
C CYS A 139 -3.89 18.09 3.18
N CYS A 140 -3.89 19.43 3.24
CA CYS A 140 -4.43 20.20 4.34
C CYS A 140 -5.28 21.35 3.83
N ALA A 141 -6.43 21.59 4.46
CA ALA A 141 -7.29 22.69 4.07
C ALA A 141 -6.53 24.03 4.17
N ILE A 142 -6.68 24.86 3.14
CA ILE A 142 -6.07 26.20 3.04
C ILE A 142 -6.73 27.15 4.05
#